data_AF-A0A7L5ZEK0-F1
#
_entry.id   AF-A0A7L5ZEK0-F1
#
_cell.length_a   1.000
_cell.length_b   1.000
_cell.length_c   1.000
_cell.angle_alpha   90.00
_cell.angle_beta   90.00
_cell.angle_gamma   90.00
#
_symmetry.space_group_name_H-M   'P 1'
#
loop_
_entity.id
_entity.type
_entity.pdbx_description
1 polymer ?
#
loop_
_entity_poly.entity_id
_entity_poly.type
_entity_poly.pdbx_seq_one_letter_code
_entity_poly.pdbx_strand_id
1 'polypeptide(L)'
;MSNRDEVVEFWDAEIGRWVQGDHRLHPDLGRWLGSYRGQGAGAVDLTVLPEPYVGPLATDRTPALVMLGLNPGAAAPAFQSMTGVYTERIRQSSYGRWAASGPYADQAWHSVNGRNMYQQNRVSFARRLHNDESIEAKDLLYMELYPFHSARVTAPIVPPPDLLARFVLGPIADLDVRHVFAFGRPWLTAARLLGLGDGTTLPVRWNTPSRQAHAFRSTIISH
;
A
#
# COMPACT_ATOMS: atom_id res chain seq x y z
N MET A 1 21.88 6.51 -1.01
CA MET A 1 20.70 5.95 -0.34
C MET A 1 19.56 6.07 -1.34
N SER A 2 18.85 4.98 -1.64
CA SER A 2 17.73 5.05 -2.60
C SER A 2 16.49 5.67 -1.92
N ASN A 3 15.54 6.19 -2.70
CA ASN A 3 14.25 6.64 -2.18
C ASN A 3 13.53 5.48 -1.46
N ARG A 4 13.74 4.24 -1.92
CA ARG A 4 13.19 3.04 -1.29
C ARG A 4 13.73 2.86 0.13
N ASP A 5 15.04 2.98 0.31
CA ASP A 5 15.67 2.82 1.63
C ASP A 5 15.21 3.91 2.60
N GLU A 6 15.14 5.17 2.14
CA GLU A 6 14.68 6.29 2.96
C GLU A 6 13.23 6.10 3.44
N VAL A 7 12.36 5.64 2.54
CA VAL A 7 10.94 5.39 2.86
C VAL A 7 10.81 4.23 3.84
N VAL A 8 11.56 3.14 3.67
CA VAL A 8 11.56 2.03 4.62
C VAL A 8 12.09 2.46 5.99
N GLU A 9 13.19 3.20 6.05
CA GLU A 9 13.77 3.70 7.30
C GLU A 9 12.79 4.62 8.04
N PHE A 10 12.14 5.54 7.33
CA PHE A 10 11.12 6.43 7.90
C PHE A 10 9.97 5.63 8.52
N TRP A 11 9.42 4.64 7.79
CA TRP A 11 8.29 3.87 8.29
C TRP A 11 8.68 2.86 9.39
N ASP A 12 9.89 2.32 9.34
CA ASP A 12 10.44 1.51 10.44
C ASP A 12 10.55 2.34 11.72
N ALA A 13 11.00 3.60 11.63
CA ALA A 13 11.05 4.50 12.78
C ALA A 13 9.64 4.87 13.29
N GLU A 14 8.74 5.31 12.41
CA GLU A 14 7.40 5.78 12.79
C GLU A 14 6.53 4.66 13.37
N ILE A 15 6.47 3.52 12.68
CA ILE A 15 5.68 2.38 13.15
C ILE A 15 6.39 1.72 14.33
N GLY A 16 7.72 1.69 14.35
CA GLY A 16 8.52 1.27 15.51
C GLY A 16 8.15 2.04 16.78
N ARG A 17 8.03 3.37 16.71
CA ARG A 17 7.54 4.20 17.83
C ARG A 17 6.09 3.87 18.18
N TRP A 18 5.22 3.74 17.18
CA TRP A 18 3.79 3.45 17.39
C TRP A 18 3.58 2.12 18.11
N VAL A 19 4.26 1.03 17.69
CA VAL A 19 4.11 -0.29 18.32
C VAL A 19 4.65 -0.33 19.75
N GLN A 20 5.50 0.63 20.14
CA GLN A 20 5.97 0.79 21.52
C GLN A 20 5.07 1.70 22.37
N GLY A 21 3.98 2.23 21.80
CA GLY A 21 2.98 3.04 22.49
C GLY A 21 3.16 4.56 22.33
N ASP A 22 4.14 5.03 21.55
CA ASP A 22 4.23 6.45 21.20
C ASP A 22 3.38 6.73 19.95
N HIS A 23 2.14 7.16 20.19
CA HIS A 23 1.16 7.44 19.14
C HIS A 23 1.23 8.87 18.58
N ARG A 24 2.25 9.65 18.94
CA ARG A 24 2.44 10.99 18.36
C ARG A 24 2.92 10.87 16.91
N LEU A 25 2.05 11.28 16.00
CA LEU A 25 2.35 11.31 14.58
C LEU A 25 3.45 12.34 14.27
N HIS A 26 4.40 11.93 13.43
CA HIS A 26 5.28 12.88 12.75
C HIS A 26 4.44 13.97 12.02
N PRO A 27 4.92 15.24 11.93
CA PRO A 27 4.16 16.31 11.28
C PRO A 27 3.66 15.97 9.87
N ASP A 28 4.46 15.29 9.07
CA ASP A 28 4.05 14.82 7.74
C ASP A 28 2.90 13.81 7.80
N LEU A 29 2.90 12.90 8.77
CA LEU A 29 1.79 11.97 8.98
C LEU A 29 0.54 12.68 9.48
N GLY A 30 0.69 13.75 10.28
CA GLY A 30 -0.41 14.63 10.66
C GLY A 30 -1.02 15.36 9.44
N ARG A 31 -0.18 15.86 8.54
CA ARG A 31 -0.63 16.46 7.26
C ARG A 31 -1.33 15.44 6.38
N TRP A 32 -0.78 14.22 6.28
CA TRP A 32 -1.39 13.14 5.52
C TRP A 32 -2.73 12.73 6.13
N LEU A 33 -2.83 12.51 7.44
CA LEU A 33 -4.08 12.24 8.16
C LEU A 33 -5.14 13.33 7.88
N GLY A 34 -4.73 14.60 7.88
CA GLY A 34 -5.61 15.74 7.59
C GLY A 34 -6.17 15.79 6.16
N SER A 35 -5.63 14.99 5.24
CA SER A 35 -6.05 14.95 3.83
C SER A 35 -7.34 14.17 3.54
N TYR A 36 -7.90 13.52 4.55
CA TYR A 36 -9.12 12.73 4.45
C TYR A 36 -10.02 12.96 5.68
N ARG A 37 -11.33 13.12 5.44
CA ARG A 37 -12.33 13.38 6.49
C ARG A 37 -13.59 12.56 6.27
N GLY A 38 -13.45 11.24 6.21
CA GLY A 38 -14.59 10.34 6.13
C GLY A 38 -15.41 10.29 7.41
N GLN A 39 -16.68 9.88 7.28
CA GLN A 39 -17.63 9.71 8.38
C GLN A 39 -18.27 8.32 8.35
N GLY A 40 -18.83 7.88 9.48
CA GLY A 40 -19.46 6.58 9.64
C GLY A 40 -18.49 5.45 9.30
N ALA A 41 -18.82 4.62 8.32
CA ALA A 41 -17.92 3.56 7.82
C ALA A 41 -16.61 4.09 7.21
N GLY A 42 -16.50 5.39 6.93
CA GLY A 42 -15.26 6.02 6.49
C GLY A 42 -14.52 6.80 7.57
N ALA A 43 -14.96 6.75 8.83
CA ALA A 43 -14.16 7.29 9.93
C ALA A 43 -12.80 6.56 9.99
N VAL A 44 -11.74 7.33 10.25
CA VAL A 44 -10.39 6.79 10.36
C VAL A 44 -10.24 6.04 11.67
N ASP A 45 -9.73 4.82 11.61
CA ASP A 45 -9.41 4.02 12.79
C ASP A 45 -7.93 4.20 13.13
N LEU A 46 -7.66 4.96 14.20
CA LEU A 46 -6.32 5.20 14.74
C LEU A 46 -5.93 4.22 15.85
N THR A 47 -6.77 3.22 16.14
CA THR A 47 -6.48 2.17 17.15
C THR A 47 -5.58 1.06 16.62
N VAL A 48 -5.30 1.08 15.31
CA VAL A 48 -4.43 0.15 14.62
C VAL A 48 -3.26 0.87 13.95
N LEU A 49 -2.17 0.14 13.71
CA LEU A 49 -0.98 0.70 13.05
C LEU A 49 -1.30 1.19 11.63
N PRO A 50 -0.69 2.30 11.16
CA PRO A 50 -0.81 2.71 9.77
C PRO A 50 -0.04 1.75 8.85
N GLU A 51 -0.57 1.52 7.64
CA GLU A 51 0.01 0.64 6.64
C GLU A 51 0.19 1.37 5.30
N PRO A 52 1.28 2.13 5.10
CA PRO A 52 1.59 2.80 3.83
C PRO A 52 1.83 1.86 2.66
N TYR A 53 2.38 0.67 2.91
CA TYR A 53 2.68 -0.31 1.86
C TYR A 53 2.72 -1.74 2.40
N VAL A 54 2.55 -2.72 1.53
CA VAL A 54 2.78 -4.14 1.85
C VAL A 54 3.52 -4.76 0.68
N GLY A 55 4.62 -5.47 0.95
CA GLY A 55 5.44 -6.11 -0.06
C GLY A 55 6.89 -5.64 -0.09
N PRO A 56 7.67 -6.07 -1.10
CA PRO A 56 9.12 -5.96 -1.09
C PRO A 56 9.61 -4.60 -1.64
N LEU A 57 9.48 -3.53 -0.86
CA LEU A 57 9.83 -2.17 -1.30
C LEU A 57 11.35 -1.97 -1.46
N ALA A 58 12.12 -2.11 -0.39
CA ALA A 58 13.58 -1.93 -0.38
C ALA A 58 14.35 -3.26 -0.27
N THR A 59 13.84 -4.31 -0.92
CA THR A 59 14.57 -5.58 -1.00
C THR A 59 15.38 -5.66 -2.30
N ASP A 60 16.33 -6.59 -2.35
CA ASP A 60 17.06 -6.92 -3.58
C ASP A 60 16.17 -7.55 -4.67
N ARG A 61 14.95 -7.97 -4.30
CA ARG A 61 13.96 -8.52 -5.23
C ARG A 61 13.09 -7.39 -5.79
N THR A 62 13.05 -7.31 -7.12
CA THR A 62 12.09 -6.45 -7.82
C THR A 62 10.69 -7.06 -7.69
N PRO A 63 9.66 -6.31 -7.27
CA PRO A 63 8.30 -6.84 -7.20
C PRO A 63 7.81 -7.24 -8.59
N ALA A 64 7.12 -8.38 -8.68
CA ALA A 64 6.48 -8.82 -9.92
C ALA A 64 5.34 -7.87 -10.33
N LEU A 65 4.77 -7.14 -9.37
CA LEU A 65 3.66 -6.23 -9.63
C LEU A 65 3.65 -5.10 -8.59
N VAL A 66 3.50 -3.85 -9.06
CA VAL A 66 3.22 -2.70 -8.19
C VAL A 66 1.76 -2.29 -8.35
N MET A 67 1.05 -2.20 -7.23
CA MET A 67 -0.36 -1.85 -7.17
C MET A 67 -0.56 -0.63 -6.28
N LEU A 68 -1.36 0.30 -6.77
CA LEU A 68 -1.72 1.51 -6.08
C LEU A 68 -3.11 1.31 -5.45
N GLY A 69 -3.14 1.26 -4.11
CA GLY A 69 -4.33 1.11 -3.27
C GLY A 69 -4.83 2.46 -2.73
N LEU A 70 -6.08 2.54 -2.30
CA LEU A 70 -6.64 3.79 -1.78
C LEU A 70 -6.28 4.01 -0.33
N ASN A 71 -6.48 2.95 0.45
CA ASN A 71 -6.09 2.82 1.84
C ASN A 71 -6.06 1.33 2.19
N PRO A 72 -5.51 0.97 3.36
CA PRO A 72 -5.46 -0.43 3.81
C PRO A 72 -6.84 -1.11 3.98
N GLY A 73 -7.92 -0.32 4.01
CA GLY A 73 -9.28 -0.80 4.20
C GLY A 73 -9.65 -0.93 5.67
N ALA A 74 -10.59 -1.84 5.96
CA ALA A 74 -11.09 -2.06 7.32
C ALA A 74 -9.98 -2.56 8.24
N ALA A 75 -9.93 -2.01 9.45
CA ALA A 75 -9.03 -2.50 10.48
C ALA A 75 -9.35 -3.96 10.85
N ALA A 76 -8.31 -4.72 11.15
CA ALA A 76 -8.34 -6.07 11.68
C ALA A 76 -7.64 -6.07 13.05
N PRO A 77 -8.32 -5.66 14.15
CA PRO A 77 -7.68 -5.40 15.44
C PRO A 77 -6.91 -6.59 16.03
N ALA A 78 -7.35 -7.83 15.78
CA ALA A 78 -6.62 -9.04 16.20
C ALA A 78 -5.19 -9.11 15.64
N PHE A 79 -4.91 -8.38 14.56
CA PHE A 79 -3.62 -8.34 13.89
C PHE A 79 -2.91 -7.00 14.08
N GLN A 80 -3.62 -5.89 13.87
CA GLN A 80 -3.01 -4.55 13.72
C GLN A 80 -3.13 -3.66 14.96
N SER A 81 -3.90 -4.06 15.98
CA SER A 81 -4.00 -3.28 17.23
C SER A 81 -2.73 -3.37 18.06
N MET A 82 -2.63 -2.61 19.14
CA MET A 82 -1.46 -2.64 20.03
C MET A 82 -1.07 -4.02 20.57
N THR A 83 -2.02 -4.94 20.71
CA THR A 83 -1.75 -6.32 21.15
C THR A 83 -1.91 -7.33 20.03
N GLY A 84 -2.07 -6.86 18.79
CA GLY A 84 -2.28 -7.70 17.62
C GLY A 84 -1.03 -8.46 17.19
N VAL A 85 -1.25 -9.56 16.48
CA VAL A 85 -0.19 -10.48 16.02
C VAL A 85 0.86 -9.77 15.16
N TYR A 86 0.46 -8.84 14.30
CA TYR A 86 1.40 -8.14 13.41
C TYR A 86 2.20 -7.08 14.16
N THR A 87 1.54 -6.33 15.05
CA THR A 87 2.21 -5.39 15.95
C THR A 87 3.32 -6.07 16.74
N GLU A 88 3.06 -7.26 17.28
CA GLU A 88 4.06 -8.02 18.02
C GLU A 88 5.24 -8.46 17.14
N ARG A 89 4.96 -8.94 15.92
CA ARG A 89 6.03 -9.30 14.96
C ARG A 89 6.87 -8.10 14.55
N ILE A 90 6.26 -6.93 14.40
CA ILE A 90 6.97 -5.69 14.09
C ILE A 90 7.87 -5.29 15.27
N ARG A 91 7.41 -5.41 16.53
CA ARG A 91 8.27 -5.17 17.71
C ARG A 91 9.50 -6.08 17.75
N GLN A 92 9.33 -7.34 17.33
CA GLN A 92 10.41 -8.32 17.29
C GLN A 92 11.32 -8.16 16.06
N SER A 93 10.98 -7.27 15.12
CA SER A 93 11.73 -7.05 13.89
C SER A 93 11.67 -5.58 13.45
N SER A 94 11.08 -5.29 12.29
CA SER A 94 10.78 -3.95 11.79
C SER A 94 9.56 -4.00 10.87
N TYR A 95 8.99 -2.83 10.56
CA TYR A 95 7.83 -2.76 9.68
C TYR A 95 8.14 -3.23 8.26
N GLY A 96 9.26 -2.79 7.67
CA GLY A 96 9.65 -3.17 6.31
C GLY A 96 9.90 -4.66 6.16
N ARG A 97 10.52 -5.31 7.16
CA ARG A 97 10.70 -6.78 7.16
C ARG A 97 9.36 -7.50 7.26
N TRP A 98 8.48 -7.03 8.14
CA TRP A 98 7.14 -7.59 8.27
C TRP A 98 6.31 -7.40 6.98
N ALA A 99 6.33 -6.21 6.39
CA ALA A 99 5.61 -5.87 5.18
C ALA A 99 6.07 -6.73 3.98
N ALA A 100 7.37 -6.96 3.86
CA ALA A 100 7.96 -7.79 2.81
C ALA A 100 7.70 -9.31 2.97
N SER A 101 7.19 -9.75 4.13
CA SER A 101 6.93 -11.18 4.38
C SER A 101 5.68 -11.73 3.70
N GLY A 102 4.82 -10.88 3.15
CA GLY A 102 3.49 -11.25 2.66
C GLY A 102 2.52 -11.59 3.80
N PRO A 103 2.35 -10.71 4.80
CA PRO A 103 1.70 -11.04 6.07
C PRO A 103 0.25 -11.53 5.92
N TYR A 104 -0.47 -11.02 4.92
CA TYR A 104 -1.88 -11.35 4.65
C TYR A 104 -2.12 -12.67 3.90
N ALA A 105 -1.04 -13.38 3.54
CA ALA A 105 -1.10 -14.72 2.94
C ALA A 105 -0.58 -15.82 3.88
N ASP A 106 -0.20 -15.45 5.10
CA ASP A 106 0.41 -16.37 6.05
C ASP A 106 -0.63 -17.20 6.82
N GLN A 107 -0.13 -18.14 7.62
CA GLN A 107 -0.97 -19.02 8.42
C GLN A 107 -1.78 -18.27 9.48
N ALA A 108 -1.21 -17.21 10.08
CA ALA A 108 -1.89 -16.45 11.13
C ALA A 108 -3.11 -15.71 10.58
N TRP A 109 -3.00 -15.11 9.39
CA TRP A 109 -4.15 -14.50 8.72
C TRP A 109 -5.19 -15.56 8.35
N HIS A 110 -4.75 -16.65 7.71
CA HIS A 110 -5.64 -17.68 7.21
C HIS A 110 -6.43 -18.40 8.31
N SER A 111 -5.87 -18.57 9.50
CA SER A 111 -6.56 -19.24 10.61
C SER A 111 -7.76 -18.46 11.13
N VAL A 112 -7.75 -17.12 10.97
CA VAL A 112 -8.83 -16.23 11.46
C VAL A 112 -9.77 -15.84 10.33
N ASN A 113 -9.24 -15.46 9.17
CA ASN A 113 -10.01 -14.86 8.07
C ASN A 113 -10.24 -15.80 6.89
N GLY A 114 -9.66 -17.01 6.94
CA GLY A 114 -9.59 -17.89 5.78
C GLY A 114 -8.70 -17.30 4.68
N ARG A 115 -8.82 -17.88 3.49
CA ARG A 115 -8.04 -17.49 2.30
C ARG A 115 -8.31 -16.04 1.90
N ASN A 116 -7.25 -15.23 1.80
CA ASN A 116 -7.37 -13.86 1.30
C ASN A 116 -7.62 -13.85 -0.22
N MET A 117 -8.89 -13.84 -0.62
CA MET A 117 -9.30 -13.86 -2.02
C MET A 117 -8.84 -12.61 -2.79
N TYR A 118 -8.76 -11.46 -2.12
CA TYR A 118 -8.29 -10.21 -2.72
C TYR A 118 -6.83 -10.33 -3.18
N GLN A 119 -5.98 -10.94 -2.35
CA GLN A 119 -4.57 -11.18 -2.68
C GLN A 119 -4.41 -12.31 -3.70
N GLN A 120 -5.18 -13.39 -3.58
CA GLN A 120 -5.12 -14.52 -4.54
C GLN A 120 -5.49 -14.11 -5.96
N ASN A 121 -6.49 -13.24 -6.12
CA ASN A 121 -6.86 -12.73 -7.43
C ASN A 121 -5.73 -11.93 -8.08
N ARG A 122 -4.91 -11.23 -7.27
CA ARG A 122 -3.77 -10.43 -7.74
C ARG A 122 -2.55 -11.26 -8.03
N VAL A 123 -2.28 -12.28 -7.22
CA VAL A 123 -1.26 -13.29 -7.53
C VAL A 123 -1.61 -13.97 -8.85
N SER A 124 -2.86 -14.43 -9.01
CA SER A 124 -3.33 -15.05 -10.26
C SER A 124 -3.22 -14.10 -11.46
N PHE A 125 -3.46 -12.81 -11.26
CA PHE A 125 -3.26 -11.80 -12.30
C PHE A 125 -1.77 -11.63 -12.66
N ALA A 126 -0.89 -11.49 -11.67
CA ALA A 126 0.55 -11.34 -11.89
C ALA A 126 1.15 -12.56 -12.60
N ARG A 127 0.75 -13.78 -12.21
CA ARG A 127 1.16 -15.04 -12.86
C ARG A 127 0.79 -15.07 -14.33
N ARG A 128 -0.45 -14.69 -14.67
CA ARG A 128 -0.89 -14.60 -16.07
C ARG A 128 -0.18 -13.49 -16.85
N LEU A 129 0.07 -12.35 -16.21
CA LEU A 129 0.74 -11.21 -16.84
C LEU A 129 2.17 -11.56 -17.26
N HIS A 130 2.88 -12.31 -16.42
CA HIS A 130 4.29 -12.69 -16.63
C HIS A 130 4.48 -14.09 -17.22
N ASN A 131 3.41 -14.88 -17.34
CA ASN A 131 3.45 -16.30 -17.65
C ASN A 131 4.40 -17.07 -16.70
N ASP A 132 4.29 -16.81 -15.40
CA ASP A 132 5.16 -17.34 -14.34
C ASP A 132 4.33 -17.79 -13.13
N GLU A 133 4.20 -19.10 -12.91
CA GLU A 133 3.46 -19.69 -11.78
C GLU A 133 4.20 -19.60 -10.44
N SER A 134 5.49 -19.25 -10.44
CA SER A 134 6.29 -19.15 -9.20
C SER A 134 5.97 -17.90 -8.38
N ILE A 135 5.34 -16.88 -8.97
CA ILE A 135 4.99 -15.63 -8.28
C ILE A 135 4.10 -15.92 -7.06
N GLU A 136 4.52 -15.40 -5.91
CA GLU A 136 3.82 -15.50 -4.65
C GLU A 136 3.26 -14.14 -4.17
N ALA A 137 2.45 -14.19 -3.12
CA ALA A 137 1.89 -13.03 -2.46
C ALA A 137 2.95 -12.01 -1.99
N LYS A 138 4.11 -12.49 -1.54
CA LYS A 138 5.24 -11.69 -1.05
C LYS A 138 6.03 -11.00 -2.16
N ASP A 139 5.75 -11.32 -3.42
CA ASP A 139 6.42 -10.72 -4.58
C ASP A 139 5.59 -9.57 -5.18
N LEU A 140 4.44 -9.28 -4.60
CA LEU A 140 3.58 -8.17 -4.98
C LEU A 140 3.79 -6.99 -4.03
N LEU A 141 3.91 -5.79 -4.57
CA LEU A 141 3.99 -4.55 -3.80
C LEU A 141 2.68 -3.76 -3.92
N TYR A 142 2.13 -3.38 -2.78
CA TYR A 142 0.98 -2.51 -2.63
C TYR A 142 1.45 -1.20 -2.01
N MET A 143 1.13 -0.07 -2.64
CA MET A 143 1.41 1.27 -2.13
C MET A 143 0.08 1.99 -1.95
N GLU A 144 -0.19 2.49 -0.75
CA GLU A 144 -1.47 3.12 -0.42
C GLU A 144 -1.43 4.64 -0.61
N LEU A 145 -2.49 5.20 -1.20
CA LEU A 145 -2.67 6.66 -1.33
C LEU A 145 -2.81 7.33 0.04
N TYR A 146 -3.32 6.59 1.01
CA TYR A 146 -3.59 7.03 2.36
C TYR A 146 -3.30 5.90 3.36
N PRO A 147 -2.34 6.06 4.28
CA PRO A 147 -1.81 4.95 5.07
C PRO A 147 -2.71 4.52 6.24
N PHE A 148 -3.82 5.24 6.51
CA PHE A 148 -4.66 4.95 7.68
C PHE A 148 -5.93 4.16 7.31
N HIS A 149 -6.37 3.33 8.25
CA HIS A 149 -7.50 2.42 8.06
C HIS A 149 -8.84 3.15 8.10
N SER A 150 -9.75 2.69 7.24
CA SER A 150 -11.17 3.02 7.29
C SER A 150 -11.95 1.92 6.56
N ALA A 151 -13.11 1.51 7.09
CA ALA A 151 -13.86 0.39 6.51
C ALA A 151 -14.36 0.69 5.08
N ARG A 152 -14.56 1.97 4.74
CA ARG A 152 -14.87 2.47 3.41
C ARG A 152 -14.18 3.82 3.17
N VAL A 153 -13.99 4.19 1.91
CA VAL A 153 -13.65 5.56 1.52
C VAL A 153 -14.95 6.32 1.26
N THR A 154 -15.32 7.25 2.13
CA THR A 154 -16.60 8.00 2.05
C THR A 154 -16.43 9.49 1.74
N ALA A 155 -15.19 9.96 1.66
CA ALA A 155 -14.83 11.32 1.30
C ALA A 155 -13.64 11.33 0.32
N PRO A 156 -13.35 12.44 -0.37
CA PRO A 156 -12.13 12.58 -1.15
C PRO A 156 -10.88 12.42 -0.26
N ILE A 157 -9.87 11.75 -0.83
CA ILE A 157 -8.51 11.66 -0.27
C ILE A 157 -7.66 12.63 -1.11
N VAL A 158 -7.09 13.66 -0.48
CA VAL A 158 -6.33 14.72 -1.19
C VAL A 158 -4.96 14.92 -0.52
N PRO A 159 -4.04 13.95 -0.63
CA PRO A 159 -2.77 14.00 0.09
C PRO A 159 -1.90 15.16 -0.42
N PRO A 160 -1.05 15.74 0.44
CA PRO A 160 -0.10 16.74 0.00
C PRO A 160 0.83 16.19 -1.10
N PRO A 161 1.03 16.92 -2.21
CA PRO A 161 1.83 16.43 -3.35
C PRO A 161 3.25 16.04 -2.98
N ASP A 162 3.88 16.77 -2.06
CA ASP A 162 5.24 16.48 -1.57
C ASP A 162 5.32 15.13 -0.84
N LEU A 163 4.26 14.74 -0.12
CA LEU A 163 4.20 13.42 0.54
C LEU A 163 3.99 12.29 -0.47
N LEU A 164 3.20 12.51 -1.51
CA LEU A 164 3.04 11.53 -2.59
C LEU A 164 4.33 11.36 -3.38
N ALA A 165 5.03 12.46 -3.68
CA ALA A 165 6.32 12.43 -4.34
C ALA A 165 7.32 11.61 -3.52
N ARG A 166 7.44 11.91 -2.22
CA ARG A 166 8.41 11.24 -1.33
C ARG A 166 8.06 9.78 -1.04
N PHE A 167 6.84 9.49 -0.59
CA PHE A 167 6.49 8.20 0.01
C PHE A 167 5.88 7.20 -0.96
N VAL A 168 5.48 7.64 -2.15
CA VAL A 168 4.84 6.76 -3.15
C VAL A 168 5.59 6.77 -4.47
N LEU A 169 5.75 7.94 -5.10
CA LEU A 169 6.30 8.02 -6.45
C LEU A 169 7.81 7.82 -6.49
N GLY A 170 8.56 8.49 -5.63
CA GLY A 170 10.01 8.37 -5.48
C GLY A 170 10.46 6.91 -5.34
N PRO A 171 9.94 6.14 -4.38
CA PRO A 171 10.36 4.74 -4.23
C PRO A 171 9.87 3.86 -5.39
N ILE A 172 8.76 4.18 -6.07
CA ILE A 172 8.34 3.46 -7.29
C ILE A 172 9.27 3.77 -8.47
N ALA A 173 9.75 5.00 -8.60
CA ALA A 173 10.66 5.42 -9.68
C ALA A 173 12.00 4.68 -9.61
N ASP A 174 12.42 4.28 -8.41
CA ASP A 174 13.62 3.47 -8.18
C ASP A 174 13.42 1.98 -8.51
N LEU A 175 12.20 1.52 -8.77
CA LEU A 175 11.92 0.13 -9.12
C LEU A 175 12.02 -0.09 -10.63
N ASP A 176 12.72 -1.16 -11.03
CA ASP A 176 12.73 -1.63 -12.42
C ASP A 176 11.46 -2.43 -12.75
N VAL A 177 10.31 -1.78 -12.65
CA VAL A 177 8.99 -2.38 -12.89
C VAL A 177 8.40 -1.88 -14.19
N ARG A 178 7.97 -2.81 -15.05
CA ARG A 178 7.36 -2.46 -16.34
C ARG A 178 5.97 -1.84 -16.21
N HIS A 179 5.23 -2.21 -15.16
CA HIS A 179 3.83 -1.86 -15.02
C HIS A 179 3.49 -1.49 -13.56
N VAL A 180 2.86 -0.32 -13.40
CA VAL A 180 2.22 0.13 -12.17
C VAL A 180 0.72 0.20 -12.41
N PHE A 181 -0.06 -0.46 -11.55
CA PHE A 181 -1.50 -0.56 -11.71
C PHE A 181 -2.23 0.22 -10.63
N ALA A 182 -3.04 1.19 -11.03
CA ALA A 182 -3.96 1.87 -10.13
C ALA A 182 -5.39 1.35 -10.28
N PHE A 183 -6.07 1.13 -9.16
CA PHE A 183 -7.47 0.71 -9.13
C PHE A 183 -8.31 1.73 -8.38
N GLY A 184 -9.32 2.27 -9.06
CA GLY A 184 -10.31 3.18 -8.46
C GLY A 184 -10.15 4.65 -8.86
N ARG A 185 -11.29 5.35 -8.90
CA ARG A 185 -11.40 6.75 -9.35
C ARG A 185 -10.50 7.75 -8.58
N PRO A 186 -10.26 7.62 -7.26
CA PRO A 186 -9.40 8.58 -6.57
C PRO A 186 -7.95 8.61 -7.07
N TRP A 187 -7.42 7.48 -7.58
CA TRP A 187 -6.09 7.47 -8.20
C TRP A 187 -6.02 8.28 -9.50
N LEU A 188 -7.11 8.41 -10.25
CA LEU A 188 -7.16 9.29 -11.42
C LEU A 188 -7.06 10.76 -11.02
N THR A 189 -7.72 11.14 -9.92
CA THR A 189 -7.59 12.50 -9.36
C THR A 189 -6.18 12.75 -8.86
N ALA A 190 -5.60 11.81 -8.11
CA ALA A 190 -4.23 11.91 -7.63
C ALA A 190 -3.23 12.02 -8.80
N ALA A 191 -3.37 11.18 -9.83
CA ALA A 191 -2.52 11.21 -11.02
C ALA A 191 -2.58 12.57 -11.75
N ARG A 192 -3.76 13.19 -11.84
CA ARG A 192 -3.91 14.55 -12.39
C ARG A 192 -3.22 15.61 -11.53
N LEU A 193 -3.40 15.55 -10.21
CA LEU A 193 -2.76 16.48 -9.27
C LEU A 193 -1.23 16.37 -9.30
N LEU A 194 -0.72 15.20 -9.65
CA LEU A 194 0.70 14.89 -9.79
C LEU A 194 1.25 15.14 -11.21
N GLY A 195 0.45 15.68 -12.13
CA GLY A 195 0.90 15.96 -13.50
C GLY A 195 1.10 14.71 -14.40
N LEU A 196 0.69 13.53 -13.94
CA LEU A 196 0.86 12.25 -14.66
C LEU A 196 -0.20 12.02 -15.75
N GLY A 197 -1.23 12.89 -15.82
CA GLY A 197 -2.37 12.76 -16.72
C GLY A 197 -3.30 11.60 -16.37
N ASP A 198 -4.10 11.16 -17.34
CA ASP A 198 -5.13 10.11 -17.15
C ASP A 198 -4.58 8.67 -17.24
N GLY A 199 -3.29 8.51 -17.55
CA GLY A 199 -2.68 7.22 -17.83
C GLY A 199 -3.23 6.56 -19.11
N THR A 200 -2.77 5.35 -19.42
CA THR A 200 -3.30 4.54 -20.53
C THR A 200 -4.26 3.49 -19.98
N THR A 201 -5.51 3.47 -20.44
CA THR A 201 -6.46 2.40 -20.07
C THR A 201 -5.99 1.07 -20.64
N LEU A 202 -5.84 0.07 -19.77
CA LEU A 202 -5.55 -1.29 -20.17
C LEU A 202 -6.85 -2.01 -20.53
N PRO A 203 -7.01 -2.53 -21.76
CA PRO A 203 -8.19 -3.29 -22.15
C PRO A 203 -8.13 -4.70 -21.54
N VAL A 204 -8.37 -4.82 -20.25
CA VAL A 204 -8.39 -6.10 -19.52
C VAL A 204 -9.83 -6.46 -19.18
N ARG A 205 -10.25 -7.68 -19.55
CA ARG A 205 -11.49 -8.28 -19.05
C ARG A 205 -11.24 -8.80 -17.63
N TRP A 206 -11.77 -8.09 -16.64
CA TRP A 206 -11.70 -8.50 -15.24
C TRP A 206 -12.85 -9.45 -14.91
N ASN A 207 -12.56 -10.56 -14.21
CA ASN A 207 -13.58 -11.48 -13.68
C ASN A 207 -14.33 -10.92 -12.45
N THR A 208 -13.93 -9.73 -11.99
CA THR A 208 -14.63 -8.95 -10.97
C THR A 208 -15.14 -7.65 -11.62
N PRO A 209 -16.21 -7.03 -11.11
CA PRO A 209 -16.64 -5.71 -11.55
C PRO A 209 -15.62 -4.65 -11.11
N SER A 210 -14.43 -4.66 -11.72
CA SER A 210 -13.40 -3.65 -11.56
C SER A 210 -13.57 -2.61 -12.65
N ARG A 211 -13.73 -1.36 -12.21
CA ARG A 211 -13.75 -0.17 -13.07
C ARG A 211 -12.32 0.13 -13.49
N GLN A 212 -12.04 -0.01 -14.79
CA GLN A 212 -10.89 0.50 -15.56
C GLN A 212 -9.51 0.43 -14.87
N ALA A 213 -8.59 -0.35 -15.43
CA ALA A 213 -7.18 -0.33 -15.02
C ALA A 213 -6.40 0.68 -15.88
N HIS A 214 -5.55 1.48 -15.26
CA HIS A 214 -4.69 2.45 -15.94
C HIS A 214 -3.23 2.12 -15.68
N ALA A 215 -2.43 2.13 -16.75
CA ALA A 215 -0.99 2.03 -16.70
C ALA A 215 -0.35 3.42 -16.85
N PHE A 216 0.62 3.72 -16.00
CA PHE A 216 1.48 4.89 -16.08
C PHE A 216 2.88 4.43 -16.50
N ARG A 217 3.53 5.14 -17.42
CA ARG A 217 4.92 4.85 -17.80
C ARG A 217 5.86 5.45 -16.76
N SER A 218 6.82 4.66 -16.28
CA SER A 218 7.79 5.09 -15.25
C SER A 218 8.60 6.33 -15.65
N THR A 219 8.82 6.55 -16.95
CA THR A 219 9.56 7.70 -17.49
C THR A 219 8.91 9.06 -17.24
N ILE A 220 7.64 9.11 -16.81
CA ILE A 220 6.95 10.37 -16.46
C ILE A 220 7.09 10.69 -14.97
N ILE A 221 7.50 9.73 -14.13
CA ILE A 221 7.59 9.85 -12.67
C ILE A 221 8.93 10.51 -12.24
N SER A 222 9.82 10.83 -13.19
CA SER A 222 11.19 11.31 -12.95
C SER A 222 11.36 12.85 -12.98
N HIS A 223 10.30 13.62 -12.76
CA HIS A 223 10.35 15.10 -12.75
C HIS A 223 9.99 15.69 -11.40
#